data_AF-A0A286E283-F1
#
_entry.id   AF-A0A286E283-F1
#
_cell.length_a   1.000
_cell.length_b   1.000
_cell.length_c   1.000
_cell.angle_alpha   90.00
_cell.angle_beta   90.00
_cell.angle_gamma   90.00
#
_symmetry.space_group_name_H-M   'P 1'
#
loop_
_entity.id
_entity.type
_entity.pdbx_description
1 polymer ?
#
loop_
_entity_poly.entity_id
_entity_poly.type
_entity_poly.pdbx_seq_one_letter_code
_entity_poly.pdbx_strand_id
1 'polypeptide(L)'
;MTQSHWQTDFRLPENPTSPPKGTLASGASPDAQFIFDAIYAHSERVYVLTTMQVNDEWGFIEHEKRQYFATLPDLQAAIADFMNAPTTHFETEN
;
A
#
# COMPACT_ATOMS: atom_id res chain seq x y z
N MET A 1 -23.78 7.59 5.78
CA MET A 1 -22.67 6.86 5.13
C MET A 1 -21.42 7.25 5.88
N THR A 2 -21.02 6.45 6.86
CA THR A 2 -19.80 6.70 7.64
C THR A 2 -18.63 6.42 6.69
N GLN A 3 -17.84 7.43 6.33
CA GLN A 3 -16.58 7.18 5.64
C GLN A 3 -15.74 6.30 6.55
N SER A 4 -15.61 5.03 6.19
CA SER A 4 -14.66 4.10 6.81
C SER A 4 -13.26 4.66 6.57
N HIS A 5 -12.76 5.40 7.56
CA HIS A 5 -11.49 6.10 7.46
C HIS A 5 -10.38 5.07 7.68
N TRP A 6 -9.57 4.83 6.64
CA TRP A 6 -8.35 4.04 6.76
C TRP A 6 -7.44 4.64 7.84
N GLN A 7 -6.81 3.78 8.64
CA GLN A 7 -5.73 4.22 9.52
C GLN A 7 -4.47 4.34 8.67
N THR A 8 -3.91 5.54 8.53
CA THR A 8 -2.77 5.78 7.64
C THR A 8 -1.66 6.60 8.33
N ASP A 9 -0.41 6.27 8.02
CA ASP A 9 0.76 7.12 8.28
C ASP A 9 1.38 7.45 6.92
N PHE A 10 1.32 8.73 6.51
CA PHE A 10 1.91 9.22 5.28
C PHE A 10 3.13 10.09 5.58
N ARG A 11 4.27 9.69 5.01
CA ARG A 11 5.55 10.41 4.98
C ARG A 11 6.03 10.60 3.55
N LEU A 12 5.08 10.66 2.60
CA LEU A 12 5.39 10.79 1.18
C LEU A 12 6.13 12.11 0.96
N PRO A 13 7.31 12.08 0.36
CA PRO A 13 8.08 13.29 0.13
C PRO A 13 7.40 14.14 -0.94
N GLU A 14 7.20 15.43 -0.70
CA GLU A 14 6.68 16.35 -1.73
C GLU A 14 7.62 16.44 -2.95
N ASN A 15 8.89 16.08 -2.78
CA ASN A 15 9.91 16.04 -3.82
C ASN A 15 10.56 14.64 -3.95
N PRO A 16 10.40 13.95 -5.10
CA PRO A 16 10.89 12.58 -5.31
C PRO A 16 12.42 12.45 -5.48
N THR A 17 13.18 13.55 -5.47
CA THR A 17 14.64 13.53 -5.67
C THR A 17 15.43 13.18 -4.41
N SER A 18 14.81 13.23 -3.22
CA SER A 18 15.43 12.81 -1.96
C SER A 18 14.39 12.17 -1.02
N PRO A 19 13.82 11.00 -1.38
CA PRO A 19 12.88 10.29 -0.52
C PRO A 19 13.54 9.86 0.80
N PRO A 20 12.78 9.88 1.92
CA PRO A 20 13.30 9.46 3.22
C PRO A 20 13.64 7.97 3.21
N LYS A 21 14.63 7.58 4.02
CA LYS A 21 14.96 6.17 4.22
C LYS A 21 13.85 5.51 5.03
N GLY A 22 13.26 4.43 4.52
CA GLY A 22 12.24 3.62 5.21
C GLY A 22 10.85 3.75 4.59
N THR A 23 9.82 3.59 5.43
CA THR A 23 8.40 3.70 5.04
C THR A 23 8.05 5.12 4.62
N LEU A 24 7.50 5.23 3.42
CA LEU A 24 6.90 6.44 2.85
C LEU A 24 5.42 6.54 3.19
N ALA A 25 4.71 5.42 3.20
CA ALA A 25 3.31 5.38 3.58
C ALA A 25 2.93 3.99 4.04
N SER A 26 2.08 3.89 5.05
CA SER A 26 1.46 2.63 5.43
C SER A 26 0.02 2.86 5.84
N GLY A 27 -0.82 1.85 5.69
CA GLY A 27 -2.17 1.94 6.19
C GLY A 27 -2.85 0.60 6.34
N ALA A 28 -3.93 0.61 7.12
CA ALA A 28 -4.81 -0.53 7.32
C ALA A 28 -6.28 -0.12 7.19
N SER A 29 -7.10 -1.01 6.64
CA SER A 29 -8.55 -0.88 6.66
C SER A 29 -9.04 -0.88 8.12
N PRO A 30 -10.25 -0.36 8.41
CA PRO A 30 -10.73 -0.25 9.79
C PRO A 30 -10.82 -1.57 10.57
N ASP A 31 -11.01 -2.68 9.86
CA ASP A 31 -11.02 -4.06 10.37
C ASP A 31 -9.65 -4.75 10.31
N ALA A 32 -8.61 -4.05 9.85
CA ALA A 32 -7.28 -4.55 9.60
C ALA A 32 -7.19 -5.73 8.61
N GLN A 33 -8.26 -6.02 7.86
CA GLN A 33 -8.27 -7.06 6.84
C GLN A 33 -7.35 -6.73 5.67
N PHE A 34 -7.20 -5.46 5.33
CA PHE A 34 -6.36 -5.00 4.22
C PHE A 34 -5.30 -4.05 4.73
N ILE A 35 -4.05 -4.31 4.35
CA ILE A 35 -2.89 -3.55 4.81
C ILE A 35 -2.05 -3.15 3.60
N PHE A 36 -1.43 -1.99 3.63
CA PHE A 36 -0.36 -1.64 2.70
C PHE A 36 0.84 -1.02 3.40
N ASP A 37 2.01 -1.19 2.80
CA ASP A 37 3.25 -0.49 3.12
C ASP A 37 3.93 -0.08 1.83
N ALA A 38 4.42 1.16 1.79
CA ALA A 38 5.08 1.76 0.65
C ALA A 38 6.45 2.29 1.06
N ILE A 39 7.48 1.93 0.30
CA ILE A 39 8.87 2.33 0.56
C ILE A 39 9.51 2.90 -0.72
N TYR A 40 10.64 3.60 -0.56
CA TYR A 40 11.56 3.86 -1.66
C TYR A 40 12.75 2.91 -1.57
N ALA A 41 12.92 2.06 -2.59
CA ALA A 41 14.04 1.15 -2.72
C ALA A 41 15.23 1.88 -3.36
N HIS A 42 16.13 2.42 -2.53
CA HIS A 42 17.21 3.30 -2.98
C HIS A 42 18.21 2.64 -3.94
N SER A 43 18.49 1.34 -3.78
CA SER A 43 19.39 0.58 -4.65
C SER A 43 18.87 0.49 -6.08
N GLU A 44 17.56 0.27 -6.22
CA GLU A 44 16.85 0.08 -7.48
C GLU A 44 16.28 1.40 -8.03
N ARG A 45 16.24 2.45 -7.21
CA ARG A 45 15.66 3.76 -7.50
C ARG A 45 14.18 3.71 -7.89
N VAL A 46 13.42 2.80 -7.26
CA VAL A 46 11.99 2.62 -7.50
C VAL A 46 11.18 2.76 -6.22
N TYR A 47 9.91 3.10 -6.38
CA TYR A 47 8.91 3.05 -5.33
C TYR A 47 8.31 1.64 -5.29
N VAL A 48 8.13 1.10 -4.09
CA VAL A 48 7.55 -0.24 -3.92
C VAL A 48 6.30 -0.10 -3.07
N LEU A 49 5.19 -0.66 -3.54
CA LEU A 49 3.96 -0.83 -2.76
C LEU A 49 3.79 -2.32 -2.48
N THR A 50 3.67 -2.68 -1.21
CA THR A 50 3.25 -4.00 -0.77
C THR A 50 1.82 -3.90 -0.27
N THR A 51 0.89 -4.62 -0.88
CA THR A 51 -0.49 -4.76 -0.42
C THR A 51 -0.71 -6.16 0.12
N MET A 52 -1.43 -6.27 1.22
CA MET A 52 -1.69 -7.52 1.93
C MET A 52 -3.16 -7.65 2.26
N GLN A 53 -3.65 -8.88 2.22
CA GLN A 53 -4.93 -9.28 2.79
C GLN A 53 -4.66 -10.25 3.94
N VAL A 54 -5.27 -9.98 5.08
CA VAL A 54 -5.24 -10.84 6.26
C VAL A 54 -6.46 -11.75 6.25
N ASN A 55 -6.23 -13.04 6.47
CA ASN A 55 -7.28 -14.02 6.65
C ASN A 55 -8.03 -13.76 7.96
N ASP A 56 -9.36 -13.80 7.91
CA ASP A 56 -10.24 -13.50 9.05
C ASP A 56 -10.34 -14.63 10.09
N GLU A 57 -10.05 -15.88 9.70
CA GLU A 57 -10.07 -17.05 10.59
C GLU A 57 -8.79 -17.15 11.43
N TRP A 58 -7.62 -16.94 10.82
CA TRP A 58 -6.32 -17.21 11.46
C TRP A 58 -5.48 -15.96 11.74
N GLY A 59 -5.81 -14.82 11.15
CA GLY A 59 -5.07 -13.57 11.32
C GLY A 59 -3.69 -13.54 10.64
N PHE A 60 -3.44 -14.46 9.70
CA PHE A 60 -2.22 -14.47 8.88
C PHE A 60 -2.43 -13.74 7.56
N ILE A 61 -1.33 -13.32 6.93
CA ILE A 61 -1.37 -12.81 5.55
C ILE A 61 -1.79 -13.97 4.64
N GLU A 62 -2.94 -13.81 4.00
CA GLU A 62 -3.48 -14.75 3.01
C GLU A 62 -2.94 -14.44 1.62
N HIS A 63 -2.93 -13.17 1.26
CA HIS A 63 -2.40 -12.68 -0.01
C HIS A 63 -1.41 -11.54 0.22
N GLU A 64 -0.33 -11.55 -0.55
CA GLU A 64 0.64 -10.47 -0.62
C GLU A 64 0.95 -10.15 -2.08
N LYS A 65 0.94 -8.87 -2.43
CA LYS A 65 1.29 -8.40 -3.76
C LYS A 65 2.27 -7.23 -3.66
N ARG A 66 3.38 -7.32 -4.40
CA ARG A 66 4.36 -6.23 -4.52
C ARG A 66 4.30 -5.62 -5.91
N GLN A 67 4.20 -4.30 -5.97
CA GLN A 67 4.17 -3.51 -7.19
C GLN A 67 5.31 -2.48 -7.16
N TYR A 68 5.92 -2.24 -8.32
CA TYR A 68 7.07 -1.35 -8.47
C TYR A 68 6.69 -0.18 -9.38
N PHE A 69 7.01 1.03 -8.96
CA PHE A 69 6.67 2.27 -9.67
C PHE A 69 7.90 3.13 -9.87
N ALA A 70 8.00 3.78 -11.04
CA ALA A 70 9.10 4.68 -11.35
C ALA A 70 8.90 6.07 -10.70
N THR A 71 7.66 6.47 -10.45
CA THR A 71 7.34 7.82 -9.97
C THR A 71 6.47 7.80 -8.72
N LEU A 72 6.58 8.87 -7.92
CA LEU A 72 5.75 9.06 -6.74
C LEU A 72 4.26 9.23 -7.07
N PRO A 73 3.86 9.99 -8.11
CA PRO A 73 2.44 10.07 -8.50
C PRO A 73 1.82 8.72 -8.85
N ASP A 74 2.55 7.83 -9.53
CA ASP A 74 2.05 6.49 -9.87
C ASP A 74 1.84 5.64 -8.60
N LEU A 75 2.78 5.71 -7.65
CA LEU A 75 2.64 5.08 -6.34
C LEU A 75 1.39 5.61 -5.61
N GLN A 76 1.20 6.94 -5.60
CA GLN A 76 0.06 7.59 -4.95
C GLN A 76 -1.28 7.14 -5.55
N ALA A 77 -1.36 7.07 -6.88
CA ALA A 77 -2.54 6.57 -7.58
C ALA A 77 -2.82 5.12 -7.19
N ALA A 78 -1.81 4.24 -7.17
CA ALA A 78 -1.97 2.84 -6.78
C ALA A 78 -2.41 2.66 -5.32
N ILE A 79 -1.90 3.47 -4.39
CA ILE A 79 -2.36 3.47 -2.99
C ILE A 79 -3.84 3.87 -2.92
N ALA A 80 -4.24 4.93 -3.65
CA ALA A 80 -5.64 5.37 -3.69
C ALA A 80 -6.57 4.30 -4.29
N ASP A 81 -6.15 3.66 -5.38
CA ASP A 81 -6.90 2.57 -6.02
C ASP A 81 -7.09 1.39 -5.06
N PHE A 82 -6.03 0.97 -4.36
CA PHE A 82 -6.11 -0.08 -3.35
C PHE A 82 -7.05 0.28 -2.21
N MET A 83 -6.97 1.51 -1.67
CA MET A 83 -7.86 1.94 -0.58
C MET A 83 -9.34 2.01 -1.00
N ASN A 84 -9.62 2.25 -2.28
CA ASN A 84 -10.98 2.34 -2.82
C ASN A 84 -11.58 0.96 -3.14
N ALA A 85 -10.76 -0.01 -3.57
CA ALA A 85 -11.21 -1.33 -3.99
C ALA A 85 -10.20 -2.43 -3.60
N PRO A 86 -10.00 -2.72 -2.31
CA PRO A 86 -8.91 -3.60 -1.87
C PRO A 86 -9.13 -5.09 -2.22
N THR A 87 -10.38 -5.55 -2.34
CA THR A 87 -10.68 -6.96 -2.70
C THR A 87 -10.28 -7.28 -4.14
N THR A 88 -10.54 -6.35 -5.07
CA THR A 88 -10.27 -6.56 -6.51
C THR A 88 -8.77 -6.69 -6.80
N HIS A 89 -7.90 -6.20 -5.91
CA HIS A 89 -6.46 -6.35 -6.02
C HIS A 89 -5.96 -7.80 -5.91
N PHE A 90 -6.75 -8.68 -5.29
CA PHE A 90 -6.42 -10.10 -5.05
C PHE A 90 -7.31 -11.09 -5.82
N GLU A 91 -8.42 -10.63 -6.42
CA GLU A 91 -9.36 -11.45 -7.20
C GLU A 91 -8.82 -11.93 -8.56
N THR A 92 -7.58 -11.61 -8.95
CA THR A 92 -7.03 -11.92 -10.29
C THR A 92 -6.30 -13.27 -10.40
N GLU A 93 -6.33 -14.13 -9.38
CA GLU A 93 -5.73 -15.46 -9.41
C GLU A 93 -6.81 -16.56 -9.39
N ASN A 94 -7.39 -16.86 -10.58
CA ASN A 94 -8.15 -18.08 -10.86
C ASN A 94 -7.79 -18.59 -12.25
#